data_AF-A0A5Q4GHN0-F1
#
_entry.id   AF-A0A5Q4GHN0-F1
#
_cell.length_a   1.000
_cell.length_b   1.000
_cell.length_c   1.000
_cell.angle_alpha   90.00
_cell.angle_beta   90.00
_cell.angle_gamma   90.00
#
_symmetry.space_group_name_H-M   'P 1'
#
loop_
_entity.id
_entity.type
_entity.pdbx_description
1 polymer ?
#
loop_
_entity_poly.entity_id
_entity_poly.type
_entity_poly.pdbx_seq_one_letter_code
_entity_poly.pdbx_strand_id
1 'polypeptide(L)'
;MNLRPFFTALDPDARIKGSRDPLGFEVIWTGLGREIIGNLTTVTRSVRQFSTLLYGFHFANLAANLSEQRDEQFLPSFLRFEQLAGYARFWTYHEQAVGGDIRGIRAVRRNVREFGQKRGKLWLSQKREWLILSDQKTYGLYGMFRMAAHKSGLLDPRNDRQLSKRAKEFVTRQLQGLDASIQKQLVRHIARDTRFDLAHSPVVAAVAKFLAPELNLAEVEFYGAHLVRGDHAEITRRLAAR
;
A
#
# COMPACT_ATOMS: atom_id res chain seq x y z
N MET A 1 -19.32 -61.39 3.00
CA MET A 1 -18.89 -60.28 3.88
C MET A 1 -17.88 -59.44 3.10
N ASN A 2 -18.24 -58.23 2.70
CA ASN A 2 -17.37 -57.32 1.92
C ASN A 2 -16.58 -56.41 2.86
N LEU A 3 -15.30 -56.71 3.09
CA LEU A 3 -14.37 -55.76 3.70
C LEU A 3 -13.78 -54.91 2.57
N ARG A 4 -14.22 -53.65 2.48
CA ARG A 4 -13.55 -52.65 1.65
C ARG A 4 -12.32 -52.13 2.42
N PRO A 5 -11.15 -51.97 1.78
CA PRO A 5 -10.00 -51.36 2.43
C PRO A 5 -10.29 -49.87 2.71
N PHE A 6 -10.06 -49.45 3.95
CA PHE A 6 -10.03 -48.05 4.35
C PHE A 6 -8.57 -47.59 4.36
N PHE A 7 -8.21 -46.63 3.51
CA PHE A 7 -6.85 -46.09 3.48
C PHE A 7 -6.69 -45.06 4.60
N THR A 8 -6.02 -45.42 5.70
CA THR A 8 -5.38 -44.45 6.61
C THR A 8 -3.86 -44.53 6.45
N ALA A 9 -3.36 -44.07 5.31
CA ALA A 9 -1.99 -43.60 5.25
C ALA A 9 -2.06 -42.08 5.43
N LEU A 10 -1.68 -41.60 6.62
CA LEU A 10 -1.39 -40.18 6.79
C LEU A 10 -0.29 -39.80 5.79
N ASP A 11 -0.52 -38.72 5.04
CA ASP A 11 0.46 -38.15 4.14
C ASP A 11 1.79 -37.95 4.89
N PRO A 12 2.93 -38.45 4.38
CA PRO A 12 4.23 -38.22 4.99
C PRO A 12 4.56 -36.74 5.21
N ASP A 13 3.93 -35.81 4.47
CA ASP A 13 4.04 -34.36 4.68
C ASP A 13 3.14 -33.82 5.79
N ALA A 14 2.16 -34.60 6.26
CA ALA A 14 1.38 -34.31 7.47
C ALA A 14 2.11 -34.72 8.76
N ARG A 15 3.31 -35.32 8.66
CA ARG A 15 4.17 -35.55 9.83
C ARG A 15 4.71 -34.22 10.35
N ILE A 16 4.06 -33.77 11.41
CA ILE A 16 4.50 -32.70 12.30
C ILE A 16 5.98 -32.87 12.66
N LYS A 17 6.86 -32.12 11.98
CA LYS A 17 8.24 -31.87 12.41
C LYS A 17 8.24 -30.59 13.23
N GLY A 18 8.00 -30.72 14.53
CA GLY A 18 8.04 -29.63 15.50
C GLY A 18 6.83 -28.68 15.39
N SER A 19 5.63 -29.12 15.78
CA SER A 19 4.44 -28.27 15.68
C SER A 19 4.36 -27.24 16.80
N ARG A 20 4.31 -25.97 16.40
CA ARG A 20 3.56 -24.93 17.13
C ARG A 20 2.04 -25.10 17.01
N ASP A 21 1.58 -26.00 16.14
CA ASP A 21 0.16 -26.33 15.94
C ASP A 21 -0.04 -27.85 15.73
N PRO A 22 -0.16 -28.65 16.81
CA PRO A 22 -0.22 -30.10 16.72
C PRO A 22 -1.57 -30.63 16.21
N LEU A 23 -2.58 -29.77 16.07
CA LEU A 23 -3.94 -30.13 15.67
C LEU A 23 -4.29 -29.62 14.26
N GLY A 24 -3.34 -28.97 13.56
CA GLY A 24 -3.58 -28.39 12.24
C GLY A 24 -4.59 -27.24 12.25
N PHE A 25 -4.86 -26.64 13.42
CA PHE A 25 -5.77 -25.51 13.56
C PHE A 25 -5.35 -24.31 12.72
N GLU A 26 -4.05 -24.10 12.49
CA GLU A 26 -3.52 -23.06 11.64
C GLU A 26 -3.96 -23.25 10.18
N VAL A 27 -4.01 -24.49 9.70
CA VAL A 27 -4.47 -24.80 8.33
C VAL A 27 -5.98 -24.56 8.21
N ILE A 28 -6.76 -25.04 9.18
CA ILE A 28 -8.22 -24.85 9.23
C ILE A 28 -8.56 -23.35 9.38
N TRP A 29 -7.88 -22.65 10.30
CA TRP A 29 -8.06 -21.23 10.55
C TRP A 29 -7.58 -20.37 9.38
N THR A 30 -6.52 -20.77 8.67
CA THR A 30 -6.09 -20.10 7.44
C THR A 30 -7.11 -20.30 6.32
N GLY A 31 -7.71 -21.50 6.21
CA GLY A 31 -8.79 -21.78 5.27
C GLY A 31 -10.03 -20.94 5.55
N LEU A 32 -10.56 -21.04 6.77
CA LEU A 32 -11.72 -20.28 7.22
C LEU A 32 -11.45 -18.76 7.22
N GLY A 33 -10.26 -18.34 7.64
CA GLY A 33 -9.83 -16.95 7.63
C GLY A 33 -9.74 -16.36 6.21
N ARG A 34 -9.47 -17.18 5.19
CA ARG A 34 -9.56 -16.78 3.78
C ARG A 34 -10.98 -16.72 3.26
N GLU A 35 -11.94 -17.38 3.89
CA GLU A 35 -13.36 -17.25 3.56
C GLU A 35 -13.96 -16.00 4.23
N ILE A 36 -13.53 -15.70 5.47
CA ILE A 36 -14.01 -14.55 6.26
C ILE A 36 -13.31 -13.24 5.87
N ILE A 37 -11.99 -13.28 5.60
CA ILE A 37 -11.15 -12.12 5.26
C ILE A 37 -10.33 -12.44 3.99
N GLY A 38 -11.00 -12.92 2.94
CA GLY A 38 -10.32 -13.41 1.72
C GLY A 38 -9.54 -12.38 0.90
N ASN A 39 -9.73 -11.09 1.21
CA ASN A 39 -9.13 -10.01 0.45
C ASN A 39 -7.82 -9.50 1.07
N LEU A 40 -7.51 -9.86 2.31
CA LEU A 40 -6.30 -9.45 3.01
C LEU A 40 -5.31 -10.61 3.10
N THR A 41 -4.02 -10.26 3.21
CA THR A 41 -2.93 -11.22 3.43
C THR A 41 -2.32 -10.98 4.80
N THR A 42 -1.58 -11.96 5.32
CA THR A 42 -0.84 -11.80 6.59
C THR A 42 0.22 -10.69 6.54
N VAL A 43 0.56 -10.17 5.36
CA VAL A 43 1.49 -9.05 5.15
C VAL A 43 0.80 -7.68 5.06
N THR A 44 -0.53 -7.62 4.86
CA THR A 44 -1.31 -6.37 4.82
C THR A 44 -1.93 -6.05 6.18
N ARG A 45 -1.08 -5.69 7.15
CA ARG A 45 -1.47 -5.47 8.56
C ARG A 45 -1.92 -4.05 8.92
N SER A 46 -1.94 -3.13 7.95
CA SER A 46 -2.17 -1.71 8.20
C SER A 46 -3.15 -1.13 7.18
N VAL A 47 -4.29 -0.64 7.65
CA VAL A 47 -5.28 0.06 6.82
C VAL A 47 -4.68 1.36 6.25
N ARG A 48 -3.85 2.05 7.04
CA ARG A 48 -3.16 3.27 6.61
C ARG A 48 -2.19 3.04 5.43
N GLN A 49 -1.64 1.82 5.30
CA GLN A 49 -0.86 1.44 4.12
C GLN A 49 -1.72 1.29 2.86
N PHE A 50 -3.00 0.90 2.98
CA PHE A 50 -3.95 1.01 1.87
C PHE A 50 -4.22 2.47 1.50
N SER A 51 -4.34 3.39 2.45
CA SER A 51 -4.49 4.82 2.13
C SER A 51 -3.30 5.34 1.33
N THR A 52 -2.09 5.04 1.79
CA THR A 52 -0.86 5.40 1.06
C THR A 52 -0.85 4.81 -0.35
N LEU A 53 -1.29 3.55 -0.51
CA LEU A 53 -1.45 2.93 -1.83
C LEU A 53 -2.43 3.71 -2.71
N LEU A 54 -3.65 4.01 -2.23
CA LEU A 54 -4.68 4.66 -3.05
C LEU A 54 -4.27 6.08 -3.47
N TYR A 55 -3.76 6.89 -2.54
CA TYR A 55 -3.23 8.21 -2.87
C TYR A 55 -2.04 8.10 -3.83
N GLY A 56 -1.16 7.13 -3.63
CA GLY A 56 -0.03 6.89 -4.53
C GLY A 56 -0.48 6.53 -5.94
N PHE A 57 -1.48 5.67 -6.09
CA PHE A 57 -2.07 5.34 -7.39
C PHE A 57 -2.69 6.58 -8.04
N HIS A 58 -3.45 7.37 -7.28
CA HIS A 58 -4.04 8.61 -7.78
C HIS A 58 -2.98 9.58 -8.32
N PHE A 59 -1.97 9.91 -7.51
CA PHE A 59 -0.94 10.86 -7.91
C PHE A 59 0.02 10.31 -8.97
N ALA A 60 0.34 9.02 -8.93
CA ALA A 60 1.17 8.38 -9.95
C ALA A 60 0.49 8.39 -11.32
N ASN A 61 -0.82 8.17 -11.40
CA ASN A 61 -1.57 8.30 -12.65
C ASN A 61 -1.57 9.75 -13.15
N LEU A 62 -1.74 10.74 -12.26
CA LEU A 62 -1.63 12.16 -12.64
C LEU A 62 -0.23 12.50 -13.16
N ALA A 63 0.82 11.98 -12.53
CA ALA A 63 2.21 12.19 -12.96
C ALA A 63 2.51 11.48 -14.29
N ALA A 64 2.03 10.25 -14.46
CA ALA A 64 2.16 9.50 -15.71
C ALA A 64 1.50 10.23 -16.88
N ASN A 65 0.34 10.86 -16.66
CA ASN A 65 -0.36 11.65 -17.68
C ASN A 65 0.41 12.91 -18.14
N LEU A 66 1.46 13.33 -17.43
CA LEU A 66 2.37 14.39 -17.90
C LEU A 66 3.43 13.90 -18.89
N SER A 67 3.55 12.58 -19.06
CA SER A 67 4.51 11.93 -19.97
C SER A 67 3.78 11.34 -21.17
N GLU A 68 4.43 11.31 -22.32
CA GLU A 68 3.99 10.56 -23.50
C GLU A 68 4.07 9.03 -23.24
N GLN A 69 5.03 8.60 -22.41
CA GLN A 69 5.23 7.22 -21.99
C GLN A 69 4.50 6.92 -20.68
N ARG A 70 3.16 7.02 -20.70
CA ARG A 70 2.33 6.90 -19.49
C ARG A 70 2.58 5.60 -18.71
N ASP A 71 2.60 4.46 -19.39
CA ASP A 71 2.72 3.15 -18.75
C ASP A 71 4.07 2.91 -18.10
N GLU A 72 5.13 3.43 -18.70
CA GLU A 72 6.49 3.34 -18.16
C GLU A 72 6.67 4.25 -16.94
N GLN A 73 5.95 5.38 -16.90
CA GLN A 73 6.11 6.40 -15.87
C GLN A 73 5.30 6.12 -14.59
N PHE A 74 4.22 5.34 -14.67
CA PHE A 74 3.36 5.08 -13.51
C PHE A 74 4.11 4.50 -12.31
N LEU A 75 4.81 3.37 -12.49
CA LEU A 75 5.50 2.70 -11.39
C LEU A 75 6.64 3.57 -10.80
N PRO A 76 7.53 4.16 -11.62
CA PRO A 76 8.46 5.20 -11.18
C PRO A 76 7.86 6.28 -10.27
N SER A 77 6.73 6.86 -10.69
CA SER A 77 6.06 7.90 -9.92
C SER A 77 5.42 7.38 -8.65
N PHE A 78 4.88 6.16 -8.67
CA PHE A 78 4.36 5.51 -7.47
C PHE A 78 5.48 5.29 -6.43
N LEU A 79 6.64 4.76 -6.84
CA LEU A 79 7.75 4.50 -5.92
C LEU A 79 8.29 5.79 -5.30
N ARG A 80 8.37 6.89 -6.06
CA ARG A 80 8.74 8.20 -5.53
C ARG A 80 7.67 8.76 -4.58
N PHE A 81 6.38 8.53 -4.86
CA PHE A 81 5.32 8.90 -3.93
C PHE A 81 5.42 8.13 -2.61
N GLU A 82 5.69 6.82 -2.64
CA GLU A 82 5.87 6.02 -1.42
C GLU A 82 7.03 6.55 -0.56
N GLN A 83 8.14 6.96 -1.19
CA GLN A 83 9.24 7.64 -0.50
C GLN A 83 8.78 8.96 0.13
N LEU A 84 8.10 9.82 -0.63
CA LEU A 84 7.57 11.10 -0.14
C LEU A 84 6.62 10.91 1.04
N ALA A 85 5.71 9.93 0.97
CA ALA A 85 4.79 9.60 2.04
C ALA A 85 5.54 9.14 3.30
N GLY A 86 6.55 8.28 3.15
CA GLY A 86 7.40 7.83 4.26
C GLY A 86 8.15 9.00 4.90
N TYR A 87 8.77 9.86 4.10
CA TYR A 87 9.50 11.03 4.60
C TYR A 87 8.58 12.05 5.28
N ALA A 88 7.43 12.36 4.68
CA ALA A 88 6.50 13.33 5.21
C ALA A 88 5.90 12.90 6.55
N ARG A 89 5.42 11.65 6.63
CA ARG A 89 4.86 11.11 7.87
C ARG A 89 5.90 11.03 8.99
N PHE A 90 7.12 10.57 8.66
CA PHE A 90 8.20 10.51 9.64
C PHE A 90 8.64 11.90 10.13
N TRP A 91 8.71 12.88 9.22
CA TRP A 91 9.08 14.25 9.55
C TRP A 91 8.07 14.93 10.47
N THR A 92 6.78 14.76 10.17
CA THR A 92 5.69 15.46 10.89
C THR A 92 5.29 14.78 12.20
N TYR A 93 5.22 13.45 12.25
CA TYR A 93 4.68 12.72 13.41
C TYR A 93 5.74 12.02 14.25
N HIS A 94 7.00 12.04 13.82
CA HIS A 94 8.10 11.29 14.41
C HIS A 94 7.88 9.77 14.44
N GLU A 95 8.93 9.02 14.74
CA GLU A 95 8.90 7.57 14.63
C GLU A 95 7.93 6.89 15.59
N GLN A 96 7.81 7.40 16.82
CA GLN A 96 7.01 6.77 17.86
C GLN A 96 5.52 6.69 17.47
N ALA A 97 5.04 7.64 16.68
CA ALA A 97 3.64 7.68 16.26
C ALA A 97 3.34 6.87 14.98
N VAL A 98 4.33 6.65 14.10
CA VAL A 98 4.08 6.08 12.76
C VAL A 98 5.06 4.98 12.32
N GLY A 99 6.04 4.63 13.15
CA GLY A 99 7.17 3.76 12.78
C GLY A 99 6.76 2.36 12.35
N GLY A 100 5.73 1.78 12.98
CA GLY A 100 5.17 0.47 12.60
C GLY A 100 4.42 0.49 11.25
N ASP A 101 3.99 1.66 10.80
CA ASP A 101 3.17 1.85 9.60
C ASP A 101 3.94 2.36 8.38
N ILE A 102 5.23 2.67 8.53
CA ILE A 102 6.09 3.13 7.43
C ILE A 102 6.95 1.97 6.92
N ARG A 103 6.73 1.58 5.67
CA ARG A 103 7.63 0.63 4.99
C ARG A 103 9.00 1.26 4.79
N GLY A 104 10.05 0.48 5.03
CA GLY A 104 11.42 0.99 4.91
C GLY A 104 11.82 2.00 5.99
N ILE A 105 11.16 2.01 7.16
CA ILE A 105 11.37 2.99 8.24
C ILE A 105 12.84 3.21 8.62
N ARG A 106 13.69 2.17 8.58
CA ARG A 106 15.13 2.29 8.86
C ARG A 106 15.85 3.20 7.86
N ALA A 107 15.55 3.03 6.56
CA ALA A 107 16.12 3.87 5.51
C ALA A 107 15.51 5.29 5.54
N VAL A 108 14.20 5.40 5.78
CA VAL A 108 13.52 6.69 5.98
C VAL A 108 14.18 7.49 7.11
N ARG A 109 14.34 6.87 8.29
CA ARG A 109 15.00 7.49 9.45
C ARG A 109 16.41 7.95 9.11
N ARG A 110 17.23 7.08 8.52
CA ARG A 110 18.60 7.41 8.11
C ARG A 110 18.60 8.61 7.16
N ASN A 111 17.82 8.54 6.09
CA ASN A 111 17.79 9.57 5.07
C ASN A 111 17.33 10.93 5.64
N VAL A 112 16.26 10.94 6.46
CA VAL A 112 15.76 12.16 7.10
C VAL A 112 16.81 12.77 8.05
N ARG A 113 17.48 11.97 8.87
CA ARG A 113 18.51 12.46 9.80
C ARG A 113 19.77 12.96 9.08
N GLU A 114 20.23 12.23 8.07
CA GLU A 114 21.49 12.55 7.38
C GLU A 114 21.35 13.66 6.34
N PHE A 115 20.22 13.73 5.62
CA PHE A 115 20.06 14.65 4.50
C PHE A 115 18.97 15.68 4.74
N GLY A 116 17.88 15.29 5.41
CA GLY A 116 16.80 16.22 5.78
C GLY A 116 17.27 17.24 6.82
N GLN A 117 17.73 16.76 7.98
CA GLN A 117 18.12 17.62 9.10
C GLN A 117 19.47 18.31 8.89
N LYS A 118 20.48 17.59 8.38
CA LYS A 118 21.84 18.15 8.23
C LYS A 118 22.08 18.91 6.92
N ARG A 119 21.39 18.54 5.84
CA ARG A 119 21.64 19.08 4.49
C ARG A 119 20.43 19.77 3.85
N GLY A 120 19.29 19.81 4.55
CA GLY A 120 18.07 20.52 4.16
C GLY A 120 17.32 19.98 2.94
N LYS A 121 17.85 19.00 2.20
CA LYS A 121 17.22 18.49 0.96
C LYS A 121 17.38 17.00 0.80
N LEU A 122 16.27 16.31 0.51
CA LEU A 122 16.20 14.88 0.19
C LEU A 122 15.91 14.64 -1.27
N TRP A 123 16.35 13.49 -1.78
CA TRP A 123 15.97 13.01 -3.09
C TRP A 123 14.73 12.11 -3.02
N LEU A 124 13.83 12.31 -3.98
CA LEU A 124 12.90 11.29 -4.46
C LEU A 124 13.51 10.71 -5.73
N SER A 125 13.99 9.47 -5.67
CA SER A 125 14.71 8.85 -6.79
C SER A 125 14.58 7.34 -6.72
N GLN A 126 14.64 6.70 -7.90
CA GLN A 126 14.71 5.24 -8.01
C GLN A 126 16.14 4.70 -8.03
N LYS A 127 17.15 5.57 -7.91
CA LYS A 127 18.54 5.13 -7.76
C LYS A 127 18.71 4.42 -6.43
N ARG A 128 19.53 3.37 -6.43
CA ARG A 128 19.66 2.38 -5.34
C ARG A 128 19.96 3.01 -3.98
N GLU A 129 20.75 4.08 -3.96
CA GLU A 129 21.14 4.80 -2.76
C GLU A 129 19.99 5.59 -2.09
N TRP A 130 18.95 5.94 -2.86
CA TRP A 130 17.80 6.72 -2.39
C TRP A 130 16.55 5.86 -2.12
N LEU A 131 16.58 4.58 -2.49
CA LEU A 131 15.50 3.66 -2.19
C LEU A 131 15.34 3.47 -0.67
N ILE A 132 14.10 3.37 -0.23
CA ILE A 132 13.76 3.10 1.18
C ILE A 132 13.77 1.59 1.50
N LEU A 133 13.90 0.75 0.48
CA LEU A 133 13.95 -0.71 0.55
C LEU A 133 14.96 -1.24 -0.48
N SER A 134 15.54 -2.42 -0.24
CA SER A 134 16.49 -3.05 -1.18
C SER A 134 15.88 -3.34 -2.55
N ASP A 135 14.61 -3.77 -2.56
CA ASP A 135 13.73 -3.83 -3.72
C ASP A 135 12.38 -3.23 -3.32
N GLN A 136 12.23 -1.94 -3.59
CA GLN A 136 11.03 -1.20 -3.22
C GLN A 136 9.80 -1.61 -4.04
N LYS A 137 9.98 -2.08 -5.27
CA LYS A 137 8.87 -2.56 -6.10
C LYS A 137 8.23 -3.80 -5.48
N THR A 138 9.06 -4.78 -5.10
CA THR A 138 8.58 -6.07 -4.57
C THR A 138 8.16 -5.98 -3.12
N TYR A 139 8.98 -5.32 -2.27
CA TYR A 139 8.76 -5.31 -0.82
C TYR A 139 8.04 -4.06 -0.29
N GLY A 140 7.82 -3.06 -1.16
CA GLY A 140 7.04 -1.88 -0.83
C GLY A 140 5.55 -2.08 -0.99
N LEU A 141 4.80 -0.99 -0.91
CA LEU A 141 3.34 -0.98 -1.00
C LEU A 141 2.84 -1.51 -2.34
N TYR A 142 3.55 -1.23 -3.44
CA TYR A 142 3.16 -1.71 -4.77
C TYR A 142 3.12 -3.24 -4.83
N GLY A 143 4.20 -3.92 -4.44
CA GLY A 143 4.25 -5.38 -4.49
C GLY A 143 3.35 -6.04 -3.43
N MET A 144 3.35 -5.52 -2.21
CA MET A 144 2.69 -6.19 -1.08
C MET A 144 1.19 -5.91 -0.95
N PHE A 145 0.70 -4.72 -1.32
CA PHE A 145 -0.69 -4.33 -1.09
C PHE A 145 -1.54 -4.35 -2.36
N ARG A 146 -0.96 -4.23 -3.55
CA ARG A 146 -1.72 -4.11 -4.80
C ARG A 146 -2.69 -5.27 -5.03
N MET A 147 -2.26 -6.51 -4.81
CA MET A 147 -3.14 -7.66 -5.02
C MET A 147 -4.29 -7.70 -4.01
N ALA A 148 -4.02 -7.37 -2.74
CA ALA A 148 -5.07 -7.27 -1.72
C ALA A 148 -6.06 -6.14 -2.07
N ALA A 149 -5.55 -5.00 -2.54
CA ALA A 149 -6.38 -3.87 -2.97
C ALA A 149 -7.25 -4.22 -4.19
N HIS A 150 -6.70 -4.94 -5.17
CA HIS A 150 -7.43 -5.45 -6.32
C HIS A 150 -8.57 -6.40 -5.90
N LYS A 151 -8.25 -7.39 -5.06
CA LYS A 151 -9.25 -8.33 -4.52
C LYS A 151 -10.34 -7.64 -3.70
N SER A 152 -9.98 -6.56 -3.00
CA SER A 152 -10.91 -5.74 -2.22
C SER A 152 -11.76 -4.77 -3.05
N GLY A 153 -11.65 -4.78 -4.39
CA GLY A 153 -12.38 -3.87 -5.27
C GLY A 153 -11.93 -2.40 -5.20
N LEU A 154 -10.71 -2.14 -4.69
CA LEU A 154 -10.13 -0.80 -4.61
C LEU A 154 -9.47 -0.38 -5.92
N LEU A 155 -9.05 -1.35 -6.73
CA LEU A 155 -8.43 -1.12 -8.05
C LEU A 155 -9.42 -1.49 -9.17
N ASP A 156 -9.23 -0.89 -10.33
CA ASP A 156 -10.05 -1.21 -11.50
C ASP A 156 -9.77 -2.67 -11.95
N PRO A 157 -10.81 -3.48 -12.17
CA PRO A 157 -10.66 -4.91 -12.50
C PRO A 157 -10.07 -5.15 -13.88
N ARG A 158 -10.14 -4.17 -14.79
CA ARG A 158 -9.59 -4.24 -16.15
C ARG A 158 -8.19 -3.64 -16.23
N ASN A 159 -7.88 -2.70 -15.34
CA ASN A 159 -6.57 -2.08 -15.25
C ASN A 159 -6.16 -1.86 -13.80
N ASP A 160 -5.41 -2.82 -13.25
CA ASP A 160 -4.96 -2.81 -11.86
C ASP A 160 -3.91 -1.74 -11.51
N ARG A 161 -3.62 -0.80 -12.43
CA ARG A 161 -2.87 0.44 -12.17
C ARG A 161 -3.79 1.63 -11.92
N GLN A 162 -5.09 1.48 -12.13
CA GLN A 162 -6.09 2.51 -11.87
C GLN A 162 -6.91 2.17 -10.62
N LEU A 163 -7.40 3.22 -9.97
CA LEU A 163 -8.38 3.07 -8.90
C LEU A 163 -9.73 2.65 -9.49
N SER A 164 -10.48 1.83 -8.75
CA SER A 164 -11.89 1.62 -9.09
C SER A 164 -12.66 2.93 -9.01
N LYS A 165 -13.81 3.03 -9.68
CA LYS A 165 -14.65 4.26 -9.67
C LYS A 165 -14.92 4.75 -8.24
N ARG A 166 -15.28 3.83 -7.34
CA ARG A 166 -15.58 4.12 -5.93
C ARG A 166 -14.35 4.57 -5.14
N ALA A 167 -13.20 3.93 -5.35
CA ALA A 167 -11.95 4.35 -4.72
C ALA A 167 -11.47 5.72 -5.24
N LYS A 168 -11.68 6.01 -6.53
CA LYS A 168 -11.38 7.31 -7.13
C LYS A 168 -12.26 8.41 -6.54
N GLU A 169 -13.57 8.19 -6.45
CA GLU A 169 -14.52 9.13 -5.82
C GLU A 169 -14.15 9.39 -4.35
N PHE A 170 -13.82 8.34 -3.60
CA PHE A 170 -13.36 8.44 -2.22
C PHE A 170 -12.09 9.29 -2.10
N VAL A 171 -11.04 8.97 -2.86
CA VAL A 171 -9.78 9.73 -2.86
C VAL A 171 -10.01 11.19 -3.26
N THR A 172 -10.79 11.44 -4.30
CA THR A 172 -11.13 12.81 -4.72
C THR A 172 -11.82 13.57 -3.60
N ARG A 173 -12.77 12.96 -2.88
CA ARG A 173 -13.44 13.59 -1.73
C ARG A 173 -12.46 13.91 -0.60
N GLN A 174 -11.58 12.99 -0.25
CA GLN A 174 -10.55 13.23 0.79
C GLN A 174 -9.59 14.36 0.41
N LEU A 175 -9.36 14.58 -0.89
CA LEU A 175 -8.49 15.63 -1.40
C LEU A 175 -9.19 16.95 -1.74
N GLN A 176 -10.51 17.09 -1.53
CA GLN A 176 -11.25 18.31 -1.89
C GLN A 176 -10.71 19.59 -1.23
N GLY A 177 -10.15 19.48 -0.02
CA GLY A 177 -9.51 20.60 0.69
C GLY A 177 -8.03 20.82 0.36
N LEU A 178 -7.46 20.06 -0.57
CA LEU A 178 -6.06 20.21 -0.98
C LEU A 178 -5.94 21.32 -2.03
N ASP A 179 -5.10 22.32 -1.74
CA ASP A 179 -4.81 23.40 -2.67
C ASP A 179 -4.26 22.85 -4.01
N ALA A 180 -4.81 23.35 -5.12
CA ALA A 180 -4.47 22.88 -6.45
C ALA A 180 -3.00 23.15 -6.83
N SER A 181 -2.38 24.21 -6.30
CA SER A 181 -0.97 24.49 -6.52
C SER A 181 -0.08 23.47 -5.80
N ILE A 182 -0.43 23.10 -4.57
CA ILE A 182 0.25 22.03 -3.81
C ILE A 182 0.08 20.69 -4.53
N GLN A 183 -1.11 20.39 -5.04
CA GLN A 183 -1.36 19.18 -5.82
C GLN A 183 -0.44 19.11 -7.06
N LYS A 184 -0.35 20.20 -7.82
CA LYS A 184 0.55 20.31 -8.99
C LYS A 184 2.03 20.20 -8.60
N GLN A 185 2.43 20.73 -7.44
CA GLN A 185 3.81 20.59 -6.94
C GLN A 185 4.12 19.13 -6.58
N LEU A 186 3.23 18.45 -5.86
CA LEU A 186 3.35 17.04 -5.51
C LEU A 186 3.55 16.19 -6.78
N VAL A 187 2.66 16.33 -7.75
CA VAL A 187 2.73 15.58 -9.02
C VAL A 187 4.06 15.82 -9.73
N ARG A 188 4.53 17.08 -9.79
CA ARG A 188 5.84 17.41 -10.38
C ARG A 188 7.02 16.76 -9.64
N HIS A 189 6.97 16.71 -8.30
CA HIS A 189 8.03 16.11 -7.50
C HIS A 189 8.18 14.60 -7.72
N ILE A 190 7.07 13.89 -7.96
CA ILE A 190 7.09 12.43 -8.16
C ILE A 190 7.22 12.02 -9.64
N ALA A 191 7.00 12.95 -10.58
CA ALA A 191 7.13 12.69 -12.01
C ALA A 191 8.57 12.37 -12.44
N ARG A 192 9.57 12.85 -11.70
CA ARG A 192 11.00 12.66 -12.03
C ARG A 192 11.85 12.69 -10.78
N ASP A 193 13.12 12.32 -10.93
CA ASP A 193 14.08 12.43 -9.86
C ASP A 193 14.20 13.90 -9.42
N THR A 194 13.84 14.17 -8.17
CA THR A 194 13.71 15.54 -7.68
C THR A 194 14.27 15.65 -6.26
N ARG A 195 14.94 16.77 -6.00
CA ARG A 195 15.28 17.18 -4.63
C ARG A 195 14.17 18.04 -4.06
N PHE A 196 13.79 17.79 -2.82
CA PHE A 196 12.81 18.60 -2.11
C PHE A 196 13.31 18.94 -0.69
N ASP A 197 12.91 20.10 -0.20
CA ASP A 197 13.13 20.52 1.19
C ASP A 197 12.06 19.88 2.07
N LEU A 198 12.46 19.25 3.17
CA LEU A 198 11.51 18.66 4.12
C LEU A 198 10.90 19.70 5.05
N ALA A 199 11.69 20.67 5.51
CA ALA A 199 11.33 21.54 6.61
C ALA A 199 10.28 22.57 6.21
N HIS A 200 10.37 23.10 4.99
CA HIS A 200 9.54 24.21 4.51
C HIS A 200 8.60 23.83 3.36
N SER A 201 8.46 22.54 3.05
CA SER A 201 7.64 22.12 1.92
C SER A 201 6.16 22.03 2.29
N PRO A 202 5.27 22.83 1.64
CA PRO A 202 3.83 22.69 1.82
C PRO A 202 3.31 21.33 1.33
N VAL A 203 4.02 20.70 0.38
CA VAL A 203 3.72 19.33 -0.07
C VAL A 203 3.92 18.33 1.06
N VAL A 204 4.98 18.48 1.85
CA VAL A 204 5.25 17.59 3.00
C VAL A 204 4.14 17.71 4.04
N ALA A 205 3.77 18.93 4.42
CA ALA A 205 2.69 19.16 5.37
C ALA A 205 1.35 18.60 4.85
N ALA A 206 1.04 18.81 3.57
CA ALA A 206 -0.17 18.28 2.96
C ALA A 206 -0.21 16.74 2.94
N VAL A 207 0.88 16.10 2.51
CA VAL A 207 1.00 14.63 2.47
C VAL A 207 0.87 14.03 3.87
N ALA A 208 1.52 14.62 4.87
CA ALA A 208 1.36 14.20 6.25
C ALA A 208 -0.10 14.34 6.72
N LYS A 209 -0.78 15.44 6.40
CA LYS A 209 -2.16 15.72 6.82
C LYS A 209 -3.16 14.68 6.31
N PHE A 210 -3.16 14.35 5.01
CA PHE A 210 -4.10 13.35 4.47
C PHE A 210 -3.65 11.90 4.73
N LEU A 211 -2.45 11.70 5.27
CA LEU A 211 -1.93 10.42 5.78
C LEU A 211 -1.70 10.45 7.30
N ALA A 212 -2.51 11.21 8.02
CA ALA A 212 -2.45 11.30 9.47
C ALA A 212 -2.51 9.89 10.10
N PRO A 213 -1.90 9.67 11.28
CA PRO A 213 -1.81 8.34 11.88
C PRO A 213 -3.19 7.71 12.09
N GLU A 214 -4.12 8.49 12.62
CA GLU A 214 -5.49 8.06 12.90
C GLU A 214 -6.34 8.07 11.63
N LEU A 215 -7.24 7.09 11.52
CA LEU A 215 -8.24 7.04 10.46
C LEU A 215 -9.41 7.97 10.81
N ASN A 216 -9.87 8.77 9.85
CA ASN A 216 -11.11 9.51 10.02
C ASN A 216 -12.34 8.60 9.82
N LEU A 217 -13.53 9.06 10.21
CA LEU A 217 -14.78 8.28 10.12
C LEU A 217 -15.05 7.78 8.68
N ALA A 218 -14.83 8.64 7.68
CA ALA A 218 -15.04 8.26 6.29
C ALA A 218 -14.04 7.18 5.82
N GLU A 219 -12.80 7.20 6.31
CA GLU A 219 -11.82 6.14 6.09
C GLU A 219 -12.26 4.83 6.73
N VAL A 220 -12.72 4.87 7.99
CA VAL A 220 -13.20 3.67 8.70
C VAL A 220 -14.38 3.03 7.97
N GLU A 221 -15.38 3.82 7.57
CA GLU A 221 -16.53 3.33 6.82
C GLU A 221 -16.13 2.74 5.46
N PHE A 222 -15.29 3.47 4.72
CA PHE A 222 -14.84 3.06 3.39
C PHE A 222 -14.01 1.77 3.45
N TYR A 223 -12.97 1.73 4.27
CA TYR A 223 -12.12 0.55 4.40
C TYR A 223 -12.85 -0.61 5.08
N GLY A 224 -13.78 -0.35 6.01
CA GLY A 224 -14.62 -1.39 6.60
C GLY A 224 -15.45 -2.13 5.56
N ALA A 225 -16.04 -1.41 4.59
CA ALA A 225 -16.79 -2.00 3.49
C ALA A 225 -15.89 -2.87 2.57
N HIS A 226 -14.73 -2.34 2.20
CA HIS A 226 -13.86 -2.99 1.21
C HIS A 226 -13.00 -4.12 1.79
N LEU A 227 -12.37 -3.89 2.95
CA LEU A 227 -11.35 -4.78 3.50
C LEU A 227 -11.90 -5.79 4.49
N VAL A 228 -12.93 -5.42 5.27
CA VAL A 228 -13.49 -6.27 6.35
C VAL A 228 -14.71 -7.02 5.84
N ARG A 229 -15.74 -6.31 5.36
CA ARG A 229 -16.98 -6.95 4.91
C ARG A 229 -16.87 -7.57 3.52
N GLY A 230 -15.94 -7.06 2.70
CA GLY A 230 -15.74 -7.57 1.34
C GLY A 230 -16.90 -7.27 0.40
N ASP A 231 -17.71 -6.24 0.70
CA ASP A 231 -18.93 -5.82 -0.02
C ASP A 231 -18.69 -5.61 -1.53
N HIS A 232 -17.43 -5.45 -1.93
CA HIS A 232 -17.01 -5.10 -3.28
C HIS A 232 -16.05 -6.11 -3.92
N ALA A 233 -15.74 -7.22 -3.24
CA ALA A 233 -14.85 -8.27 -3.76
C ALA A 233 -15.53 -9.19 -4.78
N GLU A 234 -16.86 -9.28 -4.76
CA GLU A 234 -17.62 -10.14 -5.66
C GLU A 234 -17.69 -9.58 -7.10
N ILE A 235 -17.64 -8.25 -7.25
CA ILE A 235 -17.62 -7.57 -8.55
C ILE A 235 -16.35 -7.95 -9.34
N THR A 236 -15.21 -8.00 -8.66
CA THR A 236 -13.93 -8.45 -9.26
C THR A 236 -14.00 -9.92 -9.68
N ARG A 237 -14.62 -10.78 -8.88
CA ARG A 237 -14.80 -12.22 -9.20
C ARG A 237 -15.70 -12.45 -10.41
N ARG A 238 -16.82 -11.72 -10.53
CA ARG A 238 -17.77 -11.86 -11.65
C ARG A 238 -17.22 -11.34 -12.98
N LEU A 239 -16.33 -10.35 -12.95
CA LEU A 239 -15.69 -9.81 -14.16
C LEU A 239 -14.48 -10.63 -14.64
N ALA A 240 -13.81 -11.37 -13.74
CA ALA A 240 -12.70 -12.27 -14.10
C ALA A 240 -13.18 -13.65 -14.62
N ALA A 241 -14.46 -13.97 -14.44
CA ALA A 241 -15.08 -15.22 -14.89
C ALA A 241 -15.79 -15.11 -16.26
N ARG A 242 -15.60 -13.99 -16.96
CA ARG A 242 -16.07 -13.73 -18.33
C ARG A 242 -14.87 -13.47 -19.22
#